data_AF-A0A2P6S1I3-F1
#
_entry.id   AF-A0A2P6S1I3-F1
#
_cell.length_a   1.000
_cell.length_b   1.000
_cell.length_c   1.000
_cell.angle_alpha   90.00
_cell.angle_beta   90.00
_cell.angle_gamma   90.00
#
_symmetry.space_group_name_H-M   'P 1'
#
loop_
_entity.id
_entity.type
_entity.pdbx_description
1 polymer ?
#
loop_
_entity_poly.entity_id
_entity_poly.type
_entity_poly.pdbx_seq_one_letter_code
_entity_poly.pdbx_strand_id
1 'polypeptide(L)'
;MQAQCFRTPWTAIDILNMIVPSAIHGLALLAPFHFNWFAIRIALVLLHVTSLSVTLSYHRNLAHRSFKLPRWLEYSFAYCGVLSLQGSLIEWVSTHRIHHQFTDTSIDPHTPFKGFWYSHIGWIVAYHSRFATDEAKLLNNVRDLKKQWYYRFLHYT
;
A
#
# COMPACT_ATOMS: atom_id res chain seq x y z
N MET A 1 -15.56 7.30 21.37
CA MET A 1 -15.46 7.69 19.95
C MET A 1 -15.46 6.43 19.09
N GLN A 2 -16.59 6.07 18.50
CA GLN A 2 -16.62 4.98 17.52
C GLN A 2 -15.92 5.46 16.25
N ALA A 3 -14.99 4.67 15.72
CA ALA A 3 -14.29 4.98 14.49
C ALA A 3 -15.32 5.28 13.38
N GLN A 4 -15.31 6.51 12.90
CA GLN A 4 -16.16 7.03 11.82
C GLN A 4 -16.05 6.18 10.52
N CYS A 5 -14.99 5.37 10.43
CA CYS A 5 -14.69 4.34 9.44
C CYS A 5 -15.85 3.37 9.11
N PHE A 6 -16.71 3.04 10.07
CA PHE A 6 -17.79 2.05 9.86
C PHE A 6 -19.15 2.68 9.58
N ARG A 7 -19.23 4.01 9.45
CA ARG A 7 -20.50 4.72 9.24
C ARG A 7 -20.85 4.95 7.77
N THR A 8 -19.88 4.84 6.87
CA THR A 8 -20.11 4.90 5.42
C THR A 8 -20.35 3.49 4.87
N PRO A 9 -21.24 3.33 3.87
CA PRO A 9 -21.42 2.05 3.20
C PRO A 9 -20.10 1.63 2.54
N TRP A 10 -19.80 0.34 2.65
CA TRP A 10 -18.57 -0.23 2.10
C TRP A 10 -18.69 -0.38 0.59
N THR A 11 -17.66 0.02 -0.12
CA THR A 11 -17.54 -0.19 -1.56
C THR A 11 -17.03 -1.60 -1.87
N ALA A 12 -17.13 -2.00 -3.14
CA ALA A 12 -16.54 -3.24 -3.61
C ALA A 12 -15.01 -3.30 -3.36
N ILE A 13 -14.31 -2.16 -3.44
CA ILE A 13 -12.87 -2.08 -3.18
C ILE A 13 -12.57 -2.29 -1.69
N ASP A 14 -13.37 -1.70 -0.80
CA ASP A 14 -13.23 -1.91 0.65
C ASP A 14 -13.43 -3.40 1.01
N ILE A 15 -14.44 -4.03 0.41
CA ILE A 15 -14.72 -5.46 0.58
C ILE A 15 -13.57 -6.31 0.03
N LEU A 16 -13.05 -5.99 -1.16
CA LEU A 16 -11.93 -6.71 -1.77
C LEU A 16 -10.66 -6.62 -0.93
N ASN A 17 -10.32 -5.42 -0.46
CA ASN A 17 -9.18 -5.17 0.42
C ASN A 17 -9.29 -5.90 1.76
N MET A 18 -10.50 -6.24 2.20
CA MET A 18 -10.70 -7.07 3.40
C MET A 18 -10.63 -8.57 3.09
N ILE A 19 -11.35 -9.02 2.07
CA ILE A 19 -11.53 -10.46 1.79
C ILE A 19 -10.26 -11.08 1.24
N VAL A 20 -9.56 -10.44 0.30
CA VAL A 20 -8.39 -11.04 -0.36
C VAL A 20 -7.27 -11.34 0.63
N PRO A 21 -6.80 -10.39 1.47
CA PRO A 21 -5.79 -10.71 2.47
C PRO A 21 -6.29 -11.75 3.48
N SER A 22 -7.55 -11.65 3.93
CA SER A 22 -8.12 -12.61 4.89
C SER A 22 -8.15 -14.04 4.33
N ALA A 23 -8.52 -14.20 3.05
CA ALA A 23 -8.53 -15.48 2.37
C ALA A 23 -7.11 -16.05 2.23
N ILE A 24 -6.12 -15.23 1.87
CA ILE A 24 -4.71 -15.64 1.79
C ILE A 24 -4.21 -16.15 3.15
N HIS A 25 -4.51 -15.43 4.23
CA HIS A 25 -4.11 -15.86 5.58
C HIS A 25 -4.87 -17.12 6.03
N GLY A 26 -6.15 -17.24 5.68
CA GLY A 26 -6.93 -18.45 5.93
C GLY A 26 -6.36 -19.68 5.21
N LEU A 27 -5.98 -19.52 3.93
CA LEU A 27 -5.31 -20.57 3.15
C LEU A 27 -3.94 -20.94 3.73
N ALA A 28 -3.21 -19.97 4.30
CA ALA A 28 -1.92 -20.23 4.92
C ALA A 28 -2.00 -21.19 6.12
N LEU A 29 -3.17 -21.36 6.75
CA LEU A 29 -3.39 -22.36 7.80
C LEU A 29 -3.26 -23.81 7.29
N LEU A 30 -3.38 -24.02 5.97
CA LEU A 30 -3.19 -25.34 5.34
C LEU A 30 -1.72 -25.67 5.02
N ALA A 31 -0.79 -24.73 5.28
CA ALA A 31 0.62 -24.90 4.98
C ALA A 31 1.28 -26.14 5.62
N PRO A 32 0.96 -26.54 6.87
CA PRO A 32 1.54 -27.74 7.47
C PRO A 32 1.24 -29.03 6.70
N PHE A 33 0.11 -29.08 5.99
CA PHE A 33 -0.30 -30.25 5.21
C PHE A 33 0.33 -30.30 3.81
N HIS A 34 0.97 -29.22 3.37
CA HIS A 34 1.56 -29.06 2.02
C HIS A 34 3.02 -28.61 2.10
N PHE A 35 3.74 -29.07 3.13
CA PHE A 35 5.11 -28.64 3.38
C PHE A 35 6.05 -28.95 2.22
N ASN A 36 6.78 -27.93 1.75
CA ASN A 36 7.74 -28.06 0.65
C ASN A 36 8.88 -27.06 0.84
N TRP A 37 10.12 -27.56 0.96
CA TRP A 37 11.32 -26.73 1.09
C TRP A 37 11.52 -25.75 -0.07
N PHE A 38 11.17 -26.16 -1.30
CA PHE A 38 11.22 -25.27 -2.45
C PHE A 38 10.23 -24.11 -2.30
N ALA A 39 9.01 -24.39 -1.85
CA ALA A 39 8.01 -23.35 -1.59
C ALA A 39 8.48 -22.36 -0.51
N ILE A 40 9.13 -22.86 0.56
CA ILE A 40 9.71 -21.99 1.60
C ILE A 40 10.80 -21.09 1.01
N ARG A 41 11.69 -21.60 0.16
CA ARG A 41 12.74 -20.78 -0.48
C ARG A 41 12.12 -19.68 -1.34
N ILE A 42 11.12 -20.02 -2.15
CA ILE A 42 10.41 -19.03 -2.97
C ILE A 42 9.70 -17.99 -2.09
N ALA A 43 9.03 -18.41 -1.02
CA ALA A 43 8.38 -17.51 -0.08
C ALA A 43 9.37 -16.53 0.57
N LEU A 44 10.54 -17.02 1.00
CA LEU A 44 11.60 -16.16 1.56
C LEU A 44 12.15 -15.19 0.52
N VAL A 45 12.41 -15.64 -0.72
CA VAL A 45 12.88 -14.76 -1.79
C VAL A 45 11.85 -13.66 -2.07
N LEU A 46 10.57 -14.04 -2.22
CA LEU A 46 9.50 -13.07 -2.46
C LEU A 46 9.32 -12.11 -1.29
N LEU A 47 9.43 -12.58 -0.04
CA LEU A 47 9.39 -11.73 1.15
C LEU A 47 10.47 -10.65 1.11
N HIS A 48 11.71 -11.02 0.80
CA HIS A 48 12.81 -10.06 0.73
C HIS A 48 12.67 -9.12 -0.46
N VAL A 49 12.33 -9.63 -1.65
CA VAL A 49 12.15 -8.82 -2.86
C VAL A 49 11.03 -7.80 -2.68
N THR A 50 9.87 -8.19 -2.16
CA THR A 50 8.74 -7.27 -1.93
C THR A 50 9.05 -6.27 -0.83
N SER A 51 9.64 -6.70 0.29
CA SER A 51 10.02 -5.82 1.39
C SER A 51 11.03 -4.77 0.95
N LEU A 52 12.07 -5.18 0.22
CA LEU A 52 13.06 -4.27 -0.36
C LEU A 52 12.44 -3.33 -1.38
N SER A 53 11.49 -3.80 -2.19
CA SER A 53 10.81 -2.96 -3.18
C SER A 53 10.00 -1.84 -2.52
N VAL A 54 9.24 -2.15 -1.47
CA VAL A 54 8.51 -1.12 -0.72
C VAL A 54 9.46 -0.17 -0.01
N THR A 55 10.47 -0.69 0.70
CA THR A 55 11.39 0.16 1.48
C THR A 55 12.34 1.00 0.63
N LEU A 56 12.93 0.44 -0.43
CA LEU A 56 13.85 1.18 -1.30
C LEU A 56 13.10 2.02 -2.34
N SER A 57 12.15 1.43 -3.07
CA SER A 57 11.45 2.14 -4.15
C SER A 57 10.34 3.04 -3.61
N TYR A 58 9.24 2.46 -3.13
CA TYR A 58 8.06 3.26 -2.78
C TYR A 58 8.39 4.30 -1.69
N HIS A 59 9.08 3.86 -0.64
CA HIS A 59 9.38 4.69 0.51
C HIS A 59 10.55 5.66 0.27
N ARG A 60 11.80 5.17 0.20
CA ARG A 60 12.98 6.04 0.22
C ARG A 60 13.22 6.77 -1.11
N ASN A 61 13.06 6.07 -2.24
CA ASN A 61 13.32 6.65 -3.56
C ASN A 61 12.16 7.52 -4.04
N LEU A 62 10.92 7.01 -4.03
CA LEU A 62 9.79 7.71 -4.65
C LEU A 62 9.07 8.65 -3.70
N ALA A 63 8.80 8.25 -2.45
CA ALA A 63 8.12 9.12 -1.50
C ALA A 63 9.05 10.21 -0.93
N HIS A 64 10.23 9.81 -0.44
CA HIS A 64 11.18 10.75 0.19
C HIS A 64 12.23 11.34 -0.74
N ARG A 65 12.42 10.78 -1.95
CA ARG A 65 13.45 11.23 -2.90
C ARG A 65 14.85 11.28 -2.28
N SER A 66 15.15 10.36 -1.37
CA SER A 66 16.41 10.32 -0.60
C SER A 66 17.63 9.97 -1.45
N PHE A 67 17.44 9.34 -2.60
CA PHE A 67 18.50 9.00 -3.56
C PHE A 67 17.92 8.83 -4.96
N LYS A 68 18.79 8.84 -5.98
CA LYS A 68 18.45 8.59 -7.38
C LYS A 68 18.96 7.22 -7.81
N LEU A 69 18.15 6.50 -8.57
CA LEU A 69 18.54 5.24 -9.22
C LEU A 69 18.60 5.43 -10.74
N PRO A 70 19.38 4.61 -11.46
CA PRO A 70 19.21 4.50 -12.90
C PRO A 70 17.80 3.97 -13.20
N ARG A 71 17.18 4.45 -14.28
CA ARG A 71 15.75 4.21 -14.57
C ARG A 71 15.36 2.74 -14.62
N TRP A 72 16.22 1.88 -15.18
CA TRP A 72 15.95 0.45 -15.26
C TRP A 72 15.79 -0.15 -13.86
N LEU A 73 16.64 0.22 -12.90
CA LEU A 73 16.62 -0.31 -11.53
C LEU A 73 15.47 0.28 -10.73
N GLU A 74 15.20 1.58 -10.89
CA GLU A 74 14.04 2.27 -10.30
C GLU A 74 12.74 1.56 -10.71
N TYR A 75 12.59 1.29 -12.00
CA TYR A 75 11.41 0.64 -12.56
C TYR A 75 11.31 -0.83 -12.14
N SER A 76 12.43 -1.57 -12.11
CA SER A 76 12.44 -2.95 -11.60
C SER A 76 11.93 -3.04 -10.17
N PHE A 77 12.43 -2.20 -9.25
CA PHE A 77 11.94 -2.20 -7.88
C PHE A 77 10.49 -1.71 -7.78
N ALA A 78 10.10 -0.72 -8.57
CA ALA A 78 8.70 -0.27 -8.62
C ALA A 78 7.75 -1.39 -9.06
N TYR A 79 8.12 -2.19 -10.06
CA TYR A 79 7.35 -3.35 -10.51
C TYR A 79 7.26 -4.43 -9.43
N CYS A 80 8.39 -4.81 -8.83
CA CYS A 80 8.41 -5.79 -7.75
C CYS A 80 7.58 -5.35 -6.53
N GLY A 81 7.42 -4.03 -6.32
CA GLY A 81 6.56 -3.46 -5.29
C GLY A 81 5.07 -3.77 -5.48
N VAL A 82 4.61 -4.00 -6.71
CA VAL A 82 3.20 -4.37 -7.01
C VAL A 82 2.83 -5.67 -6.30
N LEU A 83 3.78 -6.61 -6.18
CA LEU A 83 3.58 -7.90 -5.53
C LEU A 83 3.40 -7.79 -4.00
N SER A 84 3.56 -6.61 -3.40
CA SER A 84 3.40 -6.41 -1.94
C SER A 84 1.95 -6.31 -1.48
N LEU A 85 0.99 -6.13 -2.41
CA LEU A 85 -0.43 -5.93 -2.11
C LEU A 85 -0.72 -4.74 -1.18
N GLN A 86 0.11 -3.70 -1.18
CA GLN A 86 -0.07 -2.49 -0.37
C GLN A 86 -0.78 -1.34 -1.12
N GLY A 87 -1.51 -1.66 -2.19
CA GLY A 87 -2.09 -0.68 -3.11
C GLY A 87 -1.10 -0.23 -4.19
N SER A 88 -1.57 0.65 -5.08
CA SER A 88 -0.74 1.10 -6.20
C SER A 88 0.41 1.99 -5.72
N LEU A 89 1.52 2.01 -6.48
CA LEU A 89 2.68 2.87 -6.18
C LEU A 89 2.29 4.34 -6.01
N ILE A 90 1.38 4.84 -6.86
CA ILE A 90 0.93 6.24 -6.82
C ILE A 90 0.13 6.52 -5.55
N GLU A 91 -0.82 5.66 -5.18
CA GLU A 91 -1.60 5.79 -3.95
C GLU A 91 -0.73 5.65 -2.70
N TRP A 92 0.18 4.67 -2.69
CA TRP A 92 1.07 4.42 -1.55
C TRP A 92 1.94 5.66 -1.29
N VAL A 93 2.60 6.17 -2.34
CA VAL A 93 3.46 7.36 -2.21
C VAL A 93 2.64 8.60 -1.82
N SER A 94 1.45 8.77 -2.39
CA SER A 94 0.56 9.89 -2.04
C SER A 94 0.16 9.84 -0.56
N THR A 95 -0.31 8.68 -0.11
CA THR A 95 -0.71 8.42 1.29
C THR A 95 0.46 8.68 2.24
N HIS A 96 1.64 8.14 1.92
CA HIS A 96 2.84 8.27 2.75
C HIS A 96 3.31 9.73 2.85
N ARG A 97 3.27 10.48 1.73
CA ARG A 97 3.57 11.92 1.72
C ARG A 97 2.57 12.70 2.58
N ILE A 98 1.28 12.37 2.55
CA ILE A 98 0.25 12.99 3.40
C ILE A 98 0.50 12.67 4.87
N HIS A 99 0.78 11.41 5.20
CA HIS A 99 1.11 11.00 6.56
C HIS A 99 2.27 11.82 7.12
N HIS A 100 3.39 11.95 6.40
CA HIS A 100 4.51 12.76 6.87
C HIS A 100 4.22 14.26 6.95
N GLN A 101 3.42 14.80 6.02
CA GLN A 101 3.08 16.22 6.01
C GLN A 101 2.11 16.60 7.15
N PHE A 102 1.21 15.68 7.52
CA PHE A 102 0.10 15.93 8.44
C PHE A 102 0.07 14.93 9.60
N THR A 103 1.24 14.44 10.01
CA THR A 103 1.39 13.39 11.03
C THR A 103 0.60 13.73 12.27
N ASP A 104 -0.10 12.73 12.82
CA ASP A 104 -0.86 12.90 14.07
C ASP A 104 -1.88 14.05 13.97
N THR A 105 -2.52 14.21 12.81
CA THR A 105 -3.68 15.09 12.66
C THR A 105 -4.89 14.32 12.17
N SER A 106 -6.03 15.01 12.04
CA SER A 106 -7.24 14.43 11.44
C SER A 106 -7.09 14.11 9.95
N ILE A 107 -6.09 14.69 9.27
CA ILE A 107 -5.81 14.51 7.84
C ILE A 107 -4.90 13.29 7.61
N ASP A 108 -4.14 12.85 8.62
CA ASP A 108 -3.30 11.65 8.52
C ASP A 108 -4.17 10.40 8.26
N PRO A 109 -3.96 9.69 7.13
CA PRO A 109 -4.74 8.53 6.74
C PRO A 109 -4.78 7.42 7.79
N HIS A 110 -3.71 7.27 8.57
CA HIS A 110 -3.58 6.24 9.60
C HIS A 110 -3.26 6.84 10.97
N THR A 111 -3.86 7.99 11.26
CA THR A 111 -3.70 8.69 12.53
C THR A 111 -3.94 7.77 13.75
N PRO A 112 -3.02 7.77 14.74
CA PRO A 112 -3.19 6.97 15.95
C PRO A 112 -4.36 7.45 16.82
N PHE A 113 -4.84 8.68 16.63
CA PHE A 113 -5.98 9.24 17.37
C PHE A 113 -7.32 8.52 17.11
N LYS A 114 -7.42 7.74 16.03
CA LYS A 114 -8.57 6.87 15.75
C LYS A 114 -8.46 5.50 16.44
N GLY A 115 -7.40 5.26 17.21
CA GLY A 115 -7.15 4.05 17.98
C GLY A 115 -6.27 3.03 17.26
N PHE A 116 -5.66 2.14 18.05
CA PHE A 116 -4.67 1.14 17.59
C PHE A 116 -5.15 0.32 16.38
N TRP A 117 -6.36 -0.25 16.45
CA TRP A 117 -6.85 -1.10 15.36
C TRP A 117 -7.08 -0.34 14.06
N TYR A 118 -7.46 0.94 14.15
CA TYR A 118 -7.61 1.77 12.97
C TYR A 118 -6.27 2.09 12.34
N SER A 119 -5.29 2.58 13.12
CA SER A 119 -3.96 2.93 12.59
C SER A 119 -3.17 1.71 12.13
N HIS A 120 -3.43 0.52 12.70
CA HIS A 120 -2.76 -0.71 12.31
C HIS A 120 -3.31 -1.30 10.99
N ILE A 121 -4.63 -1.53 10.89
CA ILE A 121 -5.25 -2.23 9.74
C ILE A 121 -6.49 -1.50 9.22
N GLY A 122 -7.30 -0.89 10.10
CA GLY A 122 -8.60 -0.34 9.72
C GLY A 122 -8.53 0.73 8.62
N TRP A 123 -7.47 1.54 8.59
CA TRP A 123 -7.27 2.55 7.54
C TRP A 123 -7.11 1.94 6.14
N ILE A 124 -6.49 0.76 6.01
CA ILE A 124 -6.27 0.08 4.73
C ILE A 124 -7.61 -0.26 4.10
N VAL A 125 -8.48 -0.85 4.91
CA VAL A 125 -9.81 -1.33 4.50
C VAL A 125 -10.78 -0.17 4.24
N ALA A 126 -10.58 0.98 4.89
CA ALA A 126 -11.34 2.20 4.68
C ALA A 126 -10.95 2.97 3.40
N TYR A 127 -10.77 2.28 2.28
CA TYR A 127 -10.29 2.86 1.03
C TYR A 127 -11.18 4.00 0.54
N HIS A 128 -12.50 3.80 0.51
CA HIS A 128 -13.44 4.82 0.08
C HIS A 128 -13.40 6.06 0.97
N SER A 129 -13.34 5.90 2.29
CA SER A 129 -13.23 7.03 3.23
C SER A 129 -11.92 7.79 3.08
N ARG A 130 -10.87 7.16 2.53
CA ARG A 130 -9.59 7.80 2.22
C ARG A 130 -9.64 8.50 0.87
N PHE A 131 -10.09 7.84 -0.20
CA PHE A 131 -9.92 8.32 -1.57
C PHE A 131 -11.17 8.93 -2.23
N ALA A 132 -12.39 8.56 -1.83
CA ALA A 132 -13.58 8.90 -2.60
C ALA A 132 -14.13 10.32 -2.35
N THR A 133 -13.77 10.94 -1.24
CA THR A 133 -14.20 12.32 -0.97
C THR A 133 -13.39 13.34 -1.76
N ASP A 134 -12.17 13.02 -2.21
CA ASP A 134 -11.29 13.98 -2.89
C ASP A 134 -10.04 13.33 -3.55
N GLU A 135 -10.22 12.25 -4.32
CA GLU A 135 -9.12 11.52 -5.00
C GLU A 135 -8.19 12.45 -5.79
N ALA A 136 -8.77 13.43 -6.47
CA ALA A 136 -8.04 14.45 -7.21
C ALA A 136 -7.15 15.32 -6.31
N LYS A 137 -7.55 15.61 -5.06
CA LYS A 137 -6.71 16.35 -4.10
C LYS A 137 -5.63 15.47 -3.50
N LEU A 138 -5.92 14.21 -3.17
CA LEU A 138 -4.94 13.30 -2.60
C LEU A 138 -3.82 13.05 -3.60
N LEU A 139 -4.17 12.82 -4.86
CA LEU A 139 -3.18 12.58 -5.92
C LEU A 139 -2.49 13.86 -6.44
N ASN A 140 -2.81 15.04 -5.92
CA ASN A 140 -2.10 16.28 -6.30
C ASN A 140 -0.66 16.30 -5.78
N ASN A 141 -0.37 15.62 -4.67
CA ASN A 141 0.98 15.58 -4.11
C ASN A 141 1.93 14.61 -4.85
N VAL A 142 1.46 13.90 -5.88
CA VAL A 142 2.23 12.92 -6.69
C VAL A 142 2.20 13.24 -8.20
N ARG A 143 2.03 14.51 -8.56
CA ARG A 143 2.05 14.97 -9.97
C ARG A 143 3.36 14.60 -10.69
N ASP A 144 4.47 14.52 -9.97
CA ASP A 144 5.76 14.05 -10.48
C ASP A 144 5.72 12.59 -10.98
N LEU A 145 4.97 11.73 -10.30
CA LEU A 145 4.79 10.33 -10.68
C LEU A 145 3.77 10.21 -11.80
N LYS A 146 2.65 10.93 -11.71
CA LYS A 146 1.58 10.91 -12.73
C LYS A 146 2.03 11.36 -14.12
N LYS A 147 3.09 12.18 -14.23
CA LYS A 147 3.67 12.57 -15.52
C LYS A 147 4.33 11.39 -16.25
N GLN A 148 4.76 10.36 -15.54
CA GLN A 148 5.51 9.24 -16.10
C GLN A 148 4.56 8.10 -16.49
N TRP A 149 4.61 7.66 -17.75
CA TRP A 149 3.72 6.63 -18.26
C TRP A 149 3.84 5.31 -17.50
N TYR A 150 5.07 4.95 -17.10
CA TYR A 150 5.35 3.70 -16.40
C TYR A 150 4.62 3.64 -15.06
N TYR A 151 4.64 4.72 -14.27
CA TYR A 151 3.92 4.76 -13.00
C TYR A 151 2.40 4.80 -13.16
N ARG A 152 1.90 5.37 -14.27
CA ARG A 152 0.48 5.26 -14.61
C ARG A 152 0.11 3.83 -14.99
N PHE A 153 0.96 3.12 -15.73
CA PHE A 153 0.76 1.71 -16.05
C PHE A 153 0.68 0.86 -14.77
N LEU A 154 1.65 1.00 -13.85
CA LEU A 154 1.64 0.29 -12.56
C LEU A 154 0.47 0.68 -11.65
N HIS A 155 -0.19 1.82 -11.89
CA HIS A 155 -1.35 2.21 -11.10
C HIS A 155 -2.63 1.45 -11.50
N TYR A 156 -2.69 0.96 -12.73
CA TYR A 156 -3.84 0.23 -13.27
C TYR A 156 -3.57 -1.26 -13.52
N THR A 157 -2.40 -1.75 -13.10
CA THR A 157 -2.03 -3.18 -13.16
C THR A 157 -2.35 -3.83 -11.83
#